data_AF-A0A3L7N2F4-F1
#
_entry.id   AF-A0A3L7N2F4-F1
#
_cell.length_a   1.000
_cell.length_b   1.000
_cell.length_c   1.000
_cell.angle_alpha   90.00
_cell.angle_beta   90.00
_cell.angle_gamma   90.00
#
_symmetry.space_group_name_H-M   'P 1'
#
loop_
_entity.id
_entity.type
_entity.pdbx_description
1 polymer ?
#
loop_
_entity_poly.entity_id
_entity_poly.type
_entity_poly.pdbx_seq_one_letter_code
_entity_poly.pdbx_strand_id
1 'polypeptide(L)'
;MTTIDEPRLESDLSYRFKYLAEFMHFIPEDIQTIHDAALLLAPKVPALVNAVYEQLHENDATWRHFLPTQPADKDALAAALENLDADHEIIKSRK
;
A
#
# COMPACT_ATOMS: atom_id res chain seq x y z
N MET A 1 -9.93 -31.30 -3.30
CA MET A 1 -8.92 -30.91 -4.31
C MET A 1 -9.66 -30.20 -5.43
N THR A 2 -9.38 -28.91 -5.62
CA THR A 2 -10.02 -28.09 -6.64
C THR A 2 -9.18 -28.16 -7.91
N THR A 3 -9.76 -28.63 -9.01
CA THR A 3 -9.12 -28.62 -10.32
C THR A 3 -9.49 -27.31 -11.03
N ILE A 4 -8.50 -26.64 -11.63
CA ILE A 4 -8.66 -25.35 -12.29
C ILE A 4 -8.14 -25.38 -13.74
N ASP A 5 -8.47 -24.34 -14.49
CA ASP A 5 -7.92 -24.05 -15.83
C ASP A 5 -6.75 -23.06 -15.68
N GLU A 6 -5.52 -23.57 -15.70
CA GLU A 6 -4.30 -22.77 -15.49
C GLU A 6 -4.09 -21.70 -16.58
N PRO A 7 -4.20 -21.99 -17.89
CA PRO A 7 -4.13 -20.95 -18.92
C PRO A 7 -5.14 -19.81 -18.71
N ARG A 8 -6.36 -20.15 -18.26
CA ARG A 8 -7.37 -19.14 -17.95
C ARG A 8 -7.00 -18.32 -16.72
N LEU A 9 -6.42 -18.93 -15.69
CA LEU A 9 -5.91 -18.20 -14.51
C LEU A 9 -4.94 -17.07 -14.89
N GLU A 10 -4.08 -17.30 -15.87
CA GLU A 10 -3.08 -16.33 -16.32
C GLU A 10 -3.62 -15.24 -17.26
N SER A 11 -4.80 -15.44 -17.86
CA SER A 11 -5.35 -14.53 -18.89
C SER A 11 -6.67 -13.85 -18.50
N ASP A 12 -7.44 -14.42 -17.57
CA ASP A 12 -8.74 -13.91 -17.12
C ASP A 12 -8.62 -13.38 -15.68
N LEU A 13 -8.62 -12.05 -15.54
CA LEU A 13 -8.52 -11.37 -14.24
C LEU A 13 -9.64 -11.77 -13.29
N SER A 14 -10.88 -11.90 -13.79
CA SER A 14 -12.03 -12.23 -12.94
C SER A 14 -11.93 -13.66 -12.42
N TYR A 15 -11.48 -14.57 -13.28
CA TYR A 15 -11.22 -15.96 -12.88
C TYR A 15 -10.10 -16.04 -11.83
N ARG A 16 -8.99 -15.31 -12.03
CA ARG A 16 -7.89 -15.25 -11.05
C ARG A 16 -8.33 -14.67 -9.71
N PHE A 17 -9.05 -13.56 -9.73
CA PHE A 17 -9.57 -12.93 -8.52
C PHE A 17 -10.47 -13.90 -7.75
N LYS A 18 -11.42 -14.53 -8.45
CA LYS A 18 -12.33 -15.51 -7.83
C LYS A 18 -11.57 -16.67 -7.20
N TYR A 19 -10.62 -17.27 -7.93
CA TYR A 19 -9.81 -18.37 -7.42
C TYR A 19 -9.05 -17.98 -6.15
N LEU A 20 -8.39 -16.80 -6.16
CA LEU A 20 -7.64 -16.32 -5.01
C LEU A 20 -8.55 -15.99 -3.81
N ALA A 21 -9.70 -15.36 -4.05
CA ALA A 21 -10.68 -15.08 -3.00
C ALA A 21 -11.18 -16.38 -2.35
N GLU A 22 -11.53 -17.39 -3.15
CA GLU A 22 -11.93 -18.71 -2.65
C GLU A 22 -10.78 -19.40 -1.89
N PHE A 23 -9.55 -19.36 -2.40
CA PHE A 23 -8.37 -19.93 -1.75
C PHE A 23 -8.09 -19.30 -0.37
N MET A 24 -8.26 -17.97 -0.26
CA MET A 24 -8.11 -17.25 1.01
C MET A 24 -9.33 -17.38 1.92
N HIS A 25 -10.39 -18.08 1.49
CA HIS A 25 -11.69 -18.12 2.17
C HIS A 25 -12.28 -16.72 2.40
N PHE A 26 -12.08 -15.80 1.46
CA PHE A 26 -12.66 -14.46 1.50
C PHE A 26 -14.15 -14.53 1.18
N ILE A 27 -14.99 -14.51 2.22
CA ILE A 27 -16.44 -14.75 2.15
C ILE A 27 -17.25 -13.44 2.26
N PRO A 28 -18.56 -13.44 1.90
CA PRO A 28 -19.41 -12.27 2.02
C PRO A 28 -19.42 -11.62 3.41
N GLU A 29 -19.28 -12.43 4.46
CA GLU A 29 -19.20 -11.98 5.85
C GLU A 29 -17.93 -11.17 6.13
N ASP A 30 -16.79 -11.51 5.50
CA ASP A 30 -15.56 -10.73 5.60
C ASP A 30 -15.73 -9.37 4.92
N ILE A 31 -16.36 -9.36 3.74
CA ILE A 31 -16.66 -8.14 2.98
C ILE A 31 -17.53 -7.21 3.83
N GLN A 32 -18.60 -7.75 4.43
CA GLN A 32 -19.48 -6.97 5.30
C GLN A 32 -18.72 -6.43 6.52
N THR A 33 -17.89 -7.26 7.16
CA THR A 33 -17.09 -6.87 8.33
C THR A 33 -16.11 -5.74 7.98
N ILE A 34 -15.45 -5.79 6.82
CA ILE A 34 -14.57 -4.72 6.33
C ILE A 34 -15.35 -3.42 6.10
N HIS A 35 -16.54 -3.50 5.51
CA HIS A 35 -17.41 -2.33 5.33
C HIS A 35 -17.88 -1.73 6.65
N ASP A 36 -18.28 -2.57 7.61
CA ASP A 36 -18.75 -2.13 8.93
C ASP A 36 -17.63 -1.44 9.73
N ALA A 37 -16.37 -1.83 9.51
CA ALA A 37 -15.22 -1.19 10.13
C ALA A 37 -14.99 0.26 9.64
N ALA A 38 -15.56 0.67 8.50
CA ALA A 38 -15.32 1.98 7.91
C ALA A 38 -15.66 3.14 8.87
N LEU A 39 -16.80 3.06 9.56
CA LEU A 39 -17.22 4.11 10.50
C LEU A 39 -16.33 4.17 11.75
N LEU A 40 -15.75 3.04 12.16
CA LEU A 40 -14.84 2.96 13.31
C LEU A 40 -13.44 3.48 12.95
N LEU A 41 -13.00 3.24 11.72
CA LEU A 41 -11.69 3.65 11.21
C LEU A 41 -11.66 5.09 10.74
N ALA A 42 -12.76 5.62 10.18
CA ALA A 42 -12.85 6.98 9.65
C ALA A 42 -12.22 8.06 10.58
N PRO A 43 -12.58 8.17 11.87
CA PRO A 43 -11.98 9.18 12.75
C PRO A 43 -10.50 8.91 13.08
N LYS A 44 -10.00 7.69 12.83
CA LYS A 44 -8.62 7.27 13.09
C LYS A 44 -7.72 7.40 11.86
N VAL A 45 -8.28 7.61 10.67
CA VAL A 45 -7.52 7.69 9.41
C VAL A 45 -6.33 8.64 9.51
N PRO A 46 -6.45 9.89 10.04
CA PRO A 46 -5.29 10.78 10.12
C PRO A 46 -4.14 10.22 10.96
N ALA A 47 -4.45 9.58 12.09
CA ALA A 47 -3.44 8.98 12.96
C ALA A 47 -2.80 7.72 12.32
N LEU A 48 -3.60 6.89 11.65
CA LEU A 48 -3.11 5.72 10.91
C LEU A 48 -2.19 6.13 9.74
N VAL A 49 -2.59 7.15 8.98
CA VAL A 49 -1.76 7.71 7.91
C VAL A 49 -0.44 8.22 8.46
N ASN A 50 -0.44 8.98 9.56
CA ASN A 50 0.79 9.44 10.20
C ASN A 50 1.71 8.28 10.61
N ALA A 51 1.16 7.26 11.28
CA ALA A 51 1.94 6.09 11.70
C ALA A 51 2.56 5.33 10.52
N VAL A 52 1.84 5.20 9.39
CA VAL A 52 2.39 4.59 8.16
C VAL A 52 3.53 5.44 7.60
N TYR A 53 3.38 6.76 7.54
CA TYR A 53 4.44 7.64 7.03
C TYR A 53 5.68 7.64 7.93
N GLU A 54 5.50 7.57 9.26
CA GLU A 54 6.61 7.37 10.21
C GLU A 54 7.35 6.06 9.89
N GLN A 55 6.63 4.95 9.71
CA GLN A 55 7.23 3.65 9.35
C GLN A 55 7.95 3.65 8.00
N LEU A 56 7.39 4.33 6.99
CA LEU A 56 8.01 4.44 5.67
C LEU A 56 9.27 5.30 5.70
N HIS A 57 9.33 6.30 6.59
CA HIS A 57 10.49 7.17 6.76
C HIS A 57 11.68 6.44 7.39
N GLU A 58 11.45 5.38 8.17
CA GLU A 58 12.52 4.54 8.73
C GLU A 58 13.30 3.75 7.65
N ASN A 59 12.78 3.66 6.43
CA ASN A 59 13.36 2.83 5.37
C ASN A 59 13.55 3.64 4.08
N ASP A 60 14.80 3.92 3.71
CA ASP A 60 15.16 4.68 2.51
C ASP A 60 14.57 4.08 1.21
N ALA A 61 14.54 2.74 1.13
CA ALA A 61 14.03 1.98 0.01
C ALA A 61 12.57 2.34 -0.28
N THR A 62 11.76 2.61 0.74
CA THR A 62 10.39 3.08 0.59
C THR A 62 10.31 4.60 0.49
N TRP A 63 11.03 5.32 1.35
CA TRP A 63 10.93 6.79 1.46
C TRP A 63 11.36 7.52 0.19
N ARG A 64 12.36 7.00 -0.53
CA ARG A 64 12.84 7.60 -1.79
C ARG A 64 11.77 7.75 -2.86
N HIS A 65 10.68 6.98 -2.81
CA HIS A 65 9.58 7.07 -3.79
C HIS A 65 8.73 8.35 -3.63
N PHE A 66 8.95 9.12 -2.57
CA PHE A 66 8.37 10.45 -2.40
C PHE A 66 9.18 11.55 -3.10
N LEU A 67 10.42 11.29 -3.53
CA LEU A 67 11.21 12.25 -4.31
C LEU A 67 10.61 12.42 -5.72
N PRO A 68 10.50 13.66 -6.25
CA PRO A 68 10.01 13.89 -7.61
C PRO A 68 10.85 13.22 -8.69
N THR A 69 12.16 13.17 -8.47
CA THR A 69 13.15 12.59 -9.39
C THR A 69 14.07 11.68 -8.59
N GLN A 70 14.33 10.48 -9.08
CA GLN A 70 15.28 9.56 -8.46
C GLN A 70 16.72 10.03 -8.72
N PRO A 71 17.54 10.21 -7.68
CA PRO A 71 18.95 10.58 -7.83
C PRO A 71 19.75 9.52 -8.58
N ALA A 72 20.83 9.94 -9.24
CA ALA A 72 21.63 9.08 -10.13
C ALA A 72 22.53 8.09 -9.36
N ASP A 73 22.86 8.41 -8.11
CA ASP A 73 23.73 7.61 -7.25
C ASP A 73 23.30 7.69 -5.77
N LYS A 74 24.02 6.94 -4.93
CA LYS A 74 23.69 6.79 -3.50
C LYS A 74 23.97 8.04 -2.67
N ASP A 75 25.01 8.80 -3.00
CA ASP A 75 25.39 9.98 -2.22
C ASP A 75 24.39 11.12 -2.49
N ALA A 76 24.01 11.30 -3.75
CA ALA A 76 22.95 12.22 -4.15
C ALA A 76 21.59 11.81 -3.56
N LEU A 77 21.34 10.50 -3.42
CA LEU A 77 20.14 10.01 -2.74
C LEU A 77 20.16 10.34 -1.25
N ALA A 78 21.24 10.06 -0.54
CA ALA A 78 21.36 10.38 0.88
C ALA A 78 21.12 11.87 1.14
N ALA A 79 21.78 12.76 0.38
CA ALA A 79 21.61 14.20 0.50
C ALA A 79 20.18 14.69 0.19
N ALA A 80 19.51 14.06 -0.77
CA ALA A 80 18.11 14.38 -1.09
C ALA A 80 17.15 13.95 0.02
N LEU A 81 17.41 12.80 0.65
CA LEU A 81 16.58 12.27 1.74
C LEU A 81 16.74 13.06 3.04
N GLU A 82 17.93 13.60 3.33
CA GLU A 82 18.15 14.46 4.51
C GLU A 82 17.21 15.68 4.56
N ASN A 83 16.78 16.16 3.40
CA ASN A 83 15.89 17.32 3.27
C ASN A 83 14.40 16.94 3.10
N LEU A 84 14.08 15.64 3.12
CA LEU A 84 12.72 15.12 2.90
C LEU A 84 12.14 14.61 4.23
N ASP A 85 11.82 15.52 5.14
CA ASP A 85 11.17 15.16 6.40
C ASP A 85 9.63 15.06 6.28
N ALA A 86 8.97 14.70 7.39
CA ALA A 86 7.52 14.56 7.45
C ALA A 86 6.74 15.88 7.25
N ASP A 87 7.41 17.03 7.40
CA ASP A 87 6.86 18.37 7.23
C ASP A 87 7.08 18.94 5.82
N HIS A 88 7.84 18.24 4.98
CA HIS A 88 8.03 18.61 3.58
C HIS A 88 6.70 18.65 2.82
N GLU A 89 6.49 19.67 1.97
CA GLU A 89 5.21 19.92 1.27
C GLU A 89 4.76 18.74 0.40
N ILE A 90 5.69 18.01 -0.21
CA ILE A 90 5.38 16.80 -0.99
C ILE A 90 4.83 15.65 -0.14
N ILE A 91 5.20 15.60 1.14
CA ILE A 91 4.69 14.60 2.09
C ILE A 91 3.31 15.03 2.57
N LYS A 92 3.15 16.30 2.96
CA LYS A 92 1.85 16.86 3.36
C LYS A 92 0.78 16.74 2.28
N SER A 93 1.12 16.98 1.02
CA SER A 93 0.16 16.86 -0.10
C SER A 93 -0.25 15.43 -0.44
N ARG A 94 0.45 14.41 0.08
CA ARG A 94 0.16 12.99 -0.14
C ARG A 94 -0.45 12.29 1.09
N LYS A 95 -0.56 13.00 2.23
CA LYS A 95 -1.28 12.54 3.43
C LYS A 95 -2.75 12.96 3.35
#